data_AF-A0A1I1I1R0-F1
#
_entry.id   AF-A0A1I1I1R0-F1
#
_cell.length_a   1.000
_cell.length_b   1.000
_cell.length_c   1.000
_cell.angle_alpha   90.00
_cell.angle_beta   90.00
_cell.angle_gamma   90.00
#
_symmetry.space_group_name_H-M   'P 1'
#
loop_
_entity.id
_entity.type
_entity.pdbx_description
1 polymer ?
#
loop_
_entity_poly.entity_id
_entity_poly.type
_entity_poly.pdbx_seq_one_letter_code
_entity_poly.pdbx_strand_id
1 'polypeptide(L)'
;MNQDLSHRIKFHKIVSPFNYDITVDWAIELLKNGFETDNIYMLASFSKPVDSEEIKNYVSAVLNDLGIPEAIEEEKDDPVKHIQHFMEQIIAKNDIYAQLKQLYELFLSYNEDYGLDPFSLVYYSWENFLTENETFYAEASSLKNLENWAVEESHKWMSIYVYKDYWQQQKTFKNLFKKIWTRLFK
;
A
#
# COMPACT_ATOMS: atom_id res chain seq x y z
N MET A 1 -9.30 9.28 -8.47
CA MET A 1 -8.49 9.42 -7.24
C MET A 1 -8.05 8.05 -6.79
N ASN A 2 -6.80 7.71 -7.08
CA ASN A 2 -6.16 6.53 -6.53
C ASN A 2 -5.99 6.69 -4.99
N GLN A 3 -6.87 6.05 -4.21
CA GLN A 3 -6.86 6.14 -2.75
C GLN A 3 -5.55 5.64 -2.13
N ASP A 4 -4.86 4.72 -2.80
CA ASP A 4 -3.57 4.18 -2.38
C ASP A 4 -2.45 5.23 -2.49
N LEU A 5 -2.44 6.02 -3.57
CA LEU A 5 -1.41 7.05 -3.77
C LEU A 5 -1.54 8.21 -2.76
N SER A 6 -2.76 8.70 -2.54
CA SER A 6 -3.03 9.71 -1.50
C SER A 6 -2.62 9.20 -0.11
N HIS A 7 -2.82 7.90 0.15
CA HIS A 7 -2.41 7.27 1.39
C HIS A 7 -0.89 7.20 1.55
N ARG A 8 -0.14 6.95 0.49
CA ARG A 8 1.34 6.95 0.56
C ARG A 8 1.91 8.36 0.77
N ILE A 9 1.27 9.37 0.16
CA ILE A 9 1.76 10.75 0.20
C ILE A 9 1.69 11.36 1.61
N LYS A 10 0.75 10.96 2.47
CA LYS A 10 0.70 11.49 3.85
C LYS A 10 1.97 11.19 4.68
N PHE A 11 2.79 10.21 4.26
CA PHE A 11 4.01 9.80 4.95
C PHE A 11 5.27 10.54 4.48
N HIS A 12 5.15 11.50 3.55
CA HIS A 12 6.30 12.08 2.83
C HIS A 12 7.37 12.71 3.74
N LYS A 13 7.02 13.14 4.96
CA LYS A 13 7.98 13.71 5.95
C LYS A 13 8.70 12.67 6.80
N ILE A 14 8.12 11.48 6.98
CA ILE A 14 8.57 10.52 8.00
C ILE A 14 9.18 9.25 7.39
N VAL A 15 8.89 8.96 6.12
CA VAL A 15 9.55 7.91 5.34
C VAL A 15 10.75 8.50 4.61
N SER A 16 11.91 7.87 4.74
CA SER A 16 13.14 8.25 4.03
C SER A 16 13.87 7.01 3.51
N PRO A 17 14.26 6.95 2.21
CA PRO A 17 14.03 7.97 1.20
C PRO A 17 12.58 7.99 0.68
N PHE A 18 12.01 9.17 0.43
CA PHE A 18 10.71 9.34 -0.23
C PHE A 18 10.88 9.92 -1.62
N ASN A 19 10.28 9.28 -2.63
CA ASN A 19 10.32 9.77 -4.01
C ASN A 19 9.25 10.85 -4.22
N TYR A 20 9.65 12.11 -4.28
CA TYR A 20 8.74 13.23 -4.46
C TYR A 20 8.22 13.41 -5.90
N ASP A 21 8.77 12.73 -6.91
CA ASP A 21 8.23 12.78 -8.27
C ASP A 21 6.78 12.26 -8.35
N ILE A 22 6.41 11.36 -7.44
CA ILE A 22 5.06 10.79 -7.38
C ILE A 22 4.02 11.82 -6.91
N THR A 23 4.43 12.85 -6.17
CA THR A 23 3.50 13.89 -5.68
C THR A 23 3.10 14.85 -6.79
N VAL A 24 3.98 15.06 -7.77
CA VAL A 24 3.67 15.82 -9.00
C VAL A 24 2.66 15.07 -9.87
N ASP A 25 2.86 13.76 -10.07
CA ASP A 25 1.88 12.94 -10.81
C ASP A 25 0.52 12.92 -10.12
N TRP A 26 0.52 12.81 -8.79
CA TRP A 26 -0.67 12.87 -7.97
C TRP A 26 -1.39 14.22 -8.12
N ALA A 27 -0.67 15.34 -8.08
CA ALA A 27 -1.26 16.67 -8.29
C ALA A 27 -1.91 16.80 -9.67
N ILE A 28 -1.27 16.27 -10.72
CA ILE A 28 -1.85 16.22 -12.07
C ILE A 28 -3.11 15.35 -12.10
N GLU A 29 -3.14 14.22 -11.37
CA GLU A 29 -4.33 13.37 -11.25
C GLU A 29 -5.47 14.09 -10.52
N LEU A 30 -5.17 14.87 -9.47
CA LEU A 30 -6.16 15.68 -8.76
C LEU A 30 -6.83 16.69 -9.70
N LEU A 31 -6.03 17.42 -10.49
CA LEU A 31 -6.54 18.35 -11.50
C LEU A 31 -7.43 17.65 -12.54
N LYS A 32 -6.98 16.48 -13.05
CA LYS A 32 -7.78 15.68 -14.00
C LYS A 32 -9.11 15.20 -13.42
N ASN A 33 -9.19 15.04 -12.10
CA ASN A 33 -10.39 14.64 -11.39
C ASN A 33 -11.26 15.84 -10.93
N GLY A 34 -10.90 17.07 -11.31
CA GLY A 34 -11.65 18.29 -11.00
C GLY A 34 -11.37 18.90 -9.62
N PHE A 35 -10.32 18.47 -8.93
CA PHE A 35 -9.85 19.11 -7.71
C PHE A 35 -8.89 20.23 -8.07
N GLU A 36 -9.34 21.48 -7.92
CA GLU A 36 -8.60 22.66 -8.35
C GLU A 36 -8.41 23.62 -7.17
N THR A 37 -7.18 23.69 -6.68
CA THR A 37 -6.73 24.71 -5.72
C THR A 37 -5.37 25.25 -6.15
N ASP A 38 -5.01 26.46 -5.69
CA ASP A 38 -3.72 27.07 -6.02
C ASP A 38 -2.54 26.17 -5.59
N ASN A 39 -2.65 25.49 -4.45
CA ASN A 39 -1.62 24.55 -3.99
C ASN A 39 -1.48 23.34 -4.91
N ILE A 40 -2.59 22.79 -5.44
CA ILE A 40 -2.57 21.67 -6.38
C ILE A 40 -1.93 22.09 -7.71
N TYR A 41 -2.28 23.27 -8.24
CA TYR A 41 -1.65 23.81 -9.45
C TYR A 41 -0.15 24.02 -9.26
N MET A 42 0.25 24.55 -8.10
CA MET A 42 1.64 24.78 -7.77
C MET A 42 2.43 23.47 -7.64
N LEU A 43 1.87 22.47 -6.94
CA LEU A 43 2.49 21.14 -6.82
C LEU A 43 2.64 20.43 -8.17
N ALA A 44 1.65 20.55 -9.06
CA ALA A 44 1.69 20.01 -10.41
C ALA A 44 2.71 20.70 -11.34
N SER A 45 3.19 21.90 -10.97
CA SER A 45 4.10 22.70 -11.79
C SER A 45 5.58 22.32 -11.63
N PHE A 46 5.93 21.53 -10.61
CA PHE A 46 7.29 21.10 -10.38
C PHE A 46 7.82 20.22 -11.52
N SER A 47 9.06 20.47 -11.94
CA SER A 47 9.76 19.65 -12.92
C SER A 47 10.53 18.53 -12.23
N LYS A 48 10.41 17.31 -12.74
CA LYS A 48 11.11 16.13 -12.22
C LYS A 48 12.54 16.03 -12.80
N PRO A 49 13.52 15.48 -12.07
CA PRO A 49 13.42 14.98 -10.69
C PRO A 49 13.33 16.14 -9.69
N VAL A 50 12.51 15.98 -8.66
CA VAL A 50 12.26 17.05 -7.69
C VAL A 50 13.16 16.95 -6.46
N ASP A 51 13.70 18.08 -6.03
CA ASP A 51 14.40 18.18 -4.75
C ASP A 51 13.42 18.11 -3.57
N SER A 52 13.68 17.22 -2.61
CA SER A 52 12.80 16.98 -1.48
C SER A 52 12.64 18.19 -0.55
N GLU A 53 13.69 19.01 -0.40
CA GLU A 53 13.65 20.19 0.47
C GLU A 53 12.79 21.30 -0.14
N GLU A 54 12.79 21.41 -1.47
CA GLU A 54 11.98 22.40 -2.19
C GLU A 54 10.49 22.07 -2.18
N ILE A 55 10.12 20.80 -2.38
CA ILE A 55 8.71 20.41 -2.63
C ILE A 55 7.92 20.06 -1.37
N LYS A 56 8.57 19.64 -0.27
CA LYS A 56 7.87 19.09 0.91
C LYS A 56 6.75 19.97 1.45
N ASN A 57 6.94 21.29 1.48
CA ASN A 57 5.94 22.22 2.01
C ASN A 57 4.71 22.33 1.10
N TYR A 58 4.89 22.16 -0.21
CA TYR A 58 3.80 22.16 -1.19
C TYR A 58 2.94 20.91 -1.08
N VAL A 59 3.57 19.76 -0.80
CA VAL A 59 2.85 18.50 -0.53
C VAL A 59 1.97 18.65 0.71
N SER A 60 2.51 19.19 1.80
CA SER A 60 1.73 19.45 3.03
C SER A 60 0.56 20.40 2.79
N ALA A 61 0.75 21.44 1.98
CA ALA A 61 -0.31 22.39 1.64
C ALA A 61 -1.46 21.71 0.89
N VAL A 62 -1.17 20.84 -0.08
CA VAL A 62 -2.19 20.07 -0.81
C VAL A 62 -2.89 19.06 0.10
N LEU A 63 -2.15 18.37 0.97
CA LEU A 63 -2.77 17.46 1.95
C LEU A 63 -3.75 18.21 2.86
N ASN A 64 -3.40 19.41 3.29
CA ASN A 64 -4.27 20.28 4.08
C ASN A 64 -5.52 20.72 3.29
N ASP A 65 -5.37 21.13 2.03
CA ASP A 65 -6.52 21.48 1.16
C ASP A 65 -7.52 20.33 1.00
N LEU A 66 -7.02 19.09 0.96
CA LEU A 66 -7.83 17.88 0.84
C LEU A 66 -8.36 17.36 2.20
N GLY A 67 -7.98 17.99 3.31
CA GLY A 67 -8.31 17.52 4.66
C GLY A 67 -7.68 16.16 5.01
N ILE A 68 -6.55 15.82 4.37
CA ILE A 68 -5.80 14.59 4.64
C ILE A 68 -4.77 14.89 5.73
N PRO A 69 -4.87 14.28 6.92
CA PRO A 69 -3.87 14.48 7.95
C PRO A 69 -2.52 13.88 7.50
N GLU A 70 -1.46 14.66 7.65
CA GLU A 70 -0.09 14.15 7.53
C GLU A 70 0.15 13.08 8.58
N ALA A 71 0.94 12.05 8.24
CA ALA A 71 1.22 10.97 9.16
C ALA A 71 2.18 11.41 10.27
N ILE A 72 1.96 10.89 11.47
CA ILE A 72 2.86 11.06 12.63
C ILE A 72 3.86 9.91 12.72
N GLU A 73 4.96 10.09 13.46
CA GLU A 73 6.04 9.10 13.53
C GLU A 73 5.57 7.77 14.14
N GLU A 74 4.56 7.79 15.00
CA GLU A 74 3.90 6.59 15.55
C GLU A 74 3.11 5.81 14.48
N GLU A 75 2.76 6.43 13.35
CA GLU A 75 2.17 5.76 12.19
C GLU A 75 3.23 5.27 11.18
N LYS A 76 4.50 5.64 11.36
CA LYS A 76 5.64 5.26 10.50
C LYS A 76 5.81 3.73 10.46
N ASP A 77 5.62 3.11 11.61
CA ASP A 77 5.60 1.67 11.79
C ASP A 77 4.15 1.19 11.78
N ASP A 78 3.52 1.21 10.61
CA ASP A 78 2.32 0.43 10.36
C ASP A 78 2.75 -0.84 9.61
N PRO A 79 3.07 -1.94 10.31
CA PRO A 79 3.48 -3.20 9.69
C PRO A 79 2.53 -3.65 8.61
N VAL A 80 1.23 -3.38 8.75
CA VAL A 80 0.22 -3.75 7.76
C VAL A 80 0.47 -3.04 6.44
N LYS A 81 0.86 -1.76 6.44
CA LYS A 81 1.15 -1.04 5.19
C LYS A 81 2.46 -1.44 4.55
N HIS A 82 3.47 -1.71 5.38
CA HIS A 82 4.74 -2.20 4.89
C HIS A 82 4.56 -3.57 4.21
N ILE A 83 3.81 -4.46 4.85
CA ILE A 83 3.44 -5.77 4.29
C ILE A 83 2.56 -5.60 3.05
N GLN A 84 1.55 -4.72 3.08
CA GLN A 84 0.66 -4.42 1.95
C GLN A 84 1.46 -4.05 0.69
N HIS A 85 2.47 -3.19 0.82
CA HIS A 85 3.30 -2.79 -0.32
C HIS A 85 3.91 -3.99 -1.04
N PHE A 86 4.47 -4.94 -0.29
CA PHE A 86 5.03 -6.17 -0.85
C PHE A 86 3.96 -7.08 -1.46
N MET A 87 2.78 -7.18 -0.84
CA MET A 87 1.65 -7.94 -1.40
C MET A 87 1.22 -7.39 -2.76
N GLU A 88 1.16 -6.07 -2.92
CA GLU A 88 0.82 -5.43 -4.19
C GLU A 88 1.87 -5.71 -5.28
N GLN A 89 3.17 -5.70 -4.92
CA GLN A 89 4.24 -6.06 -5.86
C GLN A 89 4.15 -7.54 -6.28
N ILE A 90 3.85 -8.45 -5.35
CA ILE A 90 3.66 -9.87 -5.65
C ILE A 90 2.46 -10.07 -6.59
N ILE A 91 1.32 -9.44 -6.31
CA ILE A 91 0.11 -9.49 -7.16
C ILE A 91 0.41 -8.96 -8.57
N ALA A 92 1.18 -7.87 -8.68
CA ALA A 92 1.63 -7.31 -9.95
C ALA A 92 2.70 -8.17 -10.66
N LYS A 93 3.18 -9.24 -10.02
CA LYS A 93 4.27 -10.11 -10.47
C LYS A 93 5.60 -9.37 -10.67
N ASN A 94 5.85 -8.35 -9.87
CA ASN A 94 7.08 -7.57 -9.88
C ASN A 94 8.13 -8.23 -8.98
N ASP A 95 9.02 -9.01 -9.59
CA ASP A 95 10.14 -9.70 -8.91
C ASP A 95 9.69 -10.40 -7.61
N ILE A 96 8.79 -11.38 -7.77
CA ILE A 96 8.11 -12.08 -6.67
C ILE A 96 9.11 -12.62 -5.64
N TYR A 97 10.23 -13.17 -6.11
CA TYR A 97 11.26 -13.71 -5.24
C TYR A 97 11.87 -12.63 -4.32
N ALA A 98 12.23 -11.47 -4.86
CA ALA A 98 12.74 -10.37 -4.05
C ALA A 98 11.72 -9.90 -3.00
N GLN A 99 10.43 -9.83 -3.36
CA GLN A 99 9.39 -9.42 -2.41
C GLN A 99 9.17 -10.47 -1.31
N LEU A 100 9.17 -11.76 -1.66
CA LEU A 100 9.07 -12.85 -0.70
C LEU A 100 10.22 -12.84 0.30
N LYS A 101 11.44 -12.53 -0.16
CA LYS A 101 12.59 -12.37 0.73
C LYS A 101 12.41 -11.22 1.71
N GLN A 102 11.92 -10.07 1.26
CA GLN A 102 11.63 -8.93 2.13
C GLN A 102 10.53 -9.26 3.15
N LEU A 103 9.45 -9.93 2.72
CA LEU A 103 8.41 -10.40 3.62
C LEU A 103 8.93 -11.41 4.65
N TYR A 104 9.89 -12.26 4.28
CA TYR A 104 10.53 -13.19 5.20
C TYR A 104 11.38 -12.46 6.25
N GLU A 105 12.16 -11.45 5.85
CA GLU A 105 12.91 -10.60 6.77
C GLU A 105 11.97 -9.89 7.75
N LEU A 106 10.82 -9.40 7.27
CA LEU A 106 9.79 -8.80 8.12
C LEU A 106 9.18 -9.81 9.10
N PHE A 107 8.86 -11.01 8.65
CA PHE A 107 8.36 -12.11 9.48
C PHE A 107 9.30 -12.43 10.66
N LEU A 108 10.62 -12.37 10.46
CA LEU A 108 11.59 -12.56 11.53
C LEU A 108 11.72 -11.36 12.48
N SER A 109 11.43 -10.16 11.98
CA SER A 109 11.61 -8.91 12.71
C SER A 109 10.42 -8.52 13.61
N TYR A 110 9.22 -8.94 13.23
CA TYR A 110 8.00 -8.62 13.97
C TYR A 110 7.76 -9.63 15.10
N ASN A 111 7.42 -9.12 16.28
CA ASN A 111 7.03 -9.94 17.43
C ASN A 111 5.52 -10.29 17.45
N GLU A 112 4.76 -9.79 16.47
CA GLU A 112 3.32 -10.00 16.32
C GLU A 112 3.02 -10.81 15.06
N ASP A 113 1.94 -11.60 15.11
CA ASP A 113 1.47 -12.40 13.97
C ASP A 113 0.66 -11.53 12.99
N TYR A 114 1.30 -11.19 11.87
CA TYR A 114 0.67 -10.50 10.74
C TYR A 114 0.23 -11.47 9.62
N GLY A 115 0.10 -12.77 9.89
CA GLY A 115 -0.31 -13.76 8.90
C GLY A 115 0.73 -13.96 7.79
N LEU A 116 2.01 -13.86 8.13
CA LEU A 116 3.13 -13.96 7.18
C LEU A 116 3.64 -15.40 6.98
N ASP A 117 3.17 -16.37 7.79
CA ASP A 117 3.58 -17.77 7.70
C ASP A 117 3.47 -18.36 6.28
N PRO A 118 2.38 -18.14 5.51
CA PRO A 118 2.30 -18.70 4.16
C PRO A 118 3.42 -18.20 3.24
N PHE A 119 3.85 -16.94 3.40
CA PHE A 119 4.90 -16.35 2.56
C PHE A 119 6.29 -16.85 2.93
N SER A 120 6.54 -17.14 4.20
CA SER A 120 7.80 -17.77 4.63
C SER A 120 7.94 -19.17 4.03
N LEU A 121 6.85 -19.95 3.99
CA LEU A 121 6.81 -21.28 3.38
C LEU A 121 7.05 -21.24 1.87
N VAL A 122 6.45 -20.28 1.17
CA VAL A 122 6.69 -20.06 -0.27
C VAL A 122 8.16 -19.70 -0.51
N TYR A 123 8.71 -18.77 0.27
CA TYR A 123 10.11 -18.36 0.17
C TYR A 123 11.07 -19.54 0.35
N TYR A 124 10.91 -20.33 1.42
CA TYR A 124 11.73 -21.53 1.65
C TYR A 124 11.60 -22.56 0.54
N SER A 125 10.39 -22.77 0.03
CA SER A 125 10.16 -23.68 -1.08
C SER A 125 10.87 -23.22 -2.36
N TRP A 126 10.95 -21.91 -2.56
CA TRP A 126 11.67 -21.31 -3.67
C TRP A 126 13.19 -21.44 -3.52
N GLU A 127 13.74 -21.15 -2.34
CA GLU A 127 15.17 -21.35 -2.03
C GLU A 127 15.58 -22.80 -2.29
N ASN A 128 14.82 -23.76 -1.77
CA ASN A 128 15.09 -25.19 -1.97
C ASN A 128 15.03 -25.60 -3.45
N PHE A 129 14.08 -25.05 -4.21
CA PHE A 129 14.01 -25.30 -5.64
C PHE A 129 15.26 -24.79 -6.38
N LEU A 130 15.78 -23.62 -6.00
CA LEU A 130 16.98 -23.04 -6.62
C LEU A 130 18.25 -23.81 -6.27
N THR A 131 18.34 -24.37 -5.06
CA THR A 131 19.55 -25.07 -4.58
C THR A 131 19.57 -26.55 -4.92
N GLU A 132 18.44 -27.24 -4.82
CA GLU A 132 18.35 -28.70 -4.88
C GLU A 132 17.52 -29.21 -6.06
N ASN A 133 16.84 -28.31 -6.80
CA ASN A 133 15.90 -28.66 -7.87
C ASN A 133 14.77 -29.60 -7.40
N GLU A 134 14.46 -29.58 -6.10
CA GLU A 134 13.41 -30.32 -5.43
C GLU A 134 12.57 -29.37 -4.56
N THR A 135 11.27 -29.63 -4.44
CA THR A 135 10.37 -28.92 -3.52
C THR A 135 9.70 -29.89 -2.57
N PHE A 136 9.83 -29.66 -1.26
CA PHE A 136 9.22 -30.50 -0.22
C PHE A 136 7.68 -30.38 -0.14
N TYR A 137 7.10 -29.39 -0.81
CA TYR A 137 5.66 -29.12 -0.80
C TYR A 137 5.03 -29.47 -2.15
N ALA A 138 3.96 -30.26 -2.14
CA ALA A 138 3.29 -30.76 -3.35
C ALA A 138 2.74 -29.63 -4.26
N GLU A 139 2.36 -28.50 -3.64
CA GLU A 139 1.87 -27.29 -4.30
C GLU A 139 2.98 -26.49 -4.99
N ALA A 140 4.25 -26.78 -4.69
CA ALA A 140 5.44 -26.06 -5.16
C ALA A 140 6.19 -26.75 -6.31
N SER A 141 5.57 -27.73 -6.98
CA SER A 141 6.21 -28.59 -8.01
C SER A 141 6.82 -27.89 -9.24
N SER A 142 6.72 -26.56 -9.33
CA SER A 142 7.46 -25.72 -10.29
C SER A 142 7.49 -24.27 -9.81
N LEU A 143 8.44 -23.47 -10.32
CA LEU A 143 8.48 -22.00 -10.09
C LEU A 143 7.16 -21.32 -10.42
N LYS A 144 6.49 -21.73 -11.50
CA LYS A 144 5.19 -21.18 -11.89
C LYS A 144 4.11 -21.44 -10.83
N ASN A 145 4.18 -22.58 -10.14
CA ASN A 145 3.24 -22.91 -9.08
C ASN A 145 3.54 -22.08 -7.81
N LEU A 146 4.82 -21.87 -7.49
CA LEU A 146 5.24 -20.99 -6.40
C LEU A 146 4.82 -19.53 -6.61
N GLU A 147 4.97 -19.00 -7.83
CA GLU A 147 4.50 -17.66 -8.18
C GLU A 147 2.98 -17.53 -8.00
N ASN A 148 2.22 -18.50 -8.50
CA ASN A 148 0.76 -18.48 -8.37
C ASN A 148 0.34 -18.60 -6.91
N TRP A 149 1.00 -19.46 -6.13
CA TRP A 149 0.73 -19.60 -4.70
C TRP A 149 1.00 -18.29 -3.95
N ALA A 150 2.13 -17.62 -4.21
CA ALA A 150 2.43 -16.31 -3.62
C ALA A 150 1.33 -15.29 -3.92
N VAL A 151 0.88 -15.22 -5.19
CA VAL A 151 -0.20 -14.29 -5.61
C VAL A 151 -1.53 -14.62 -4.93
N GLU A 152 -1.89 -15.90 -4.83
CA GLU A 152 -3.12 -16.33 -4.16
C GLU A 152 -3.11 -15.97 -2.66
N GLU A 153 -2.00 -16.21 -1.97
CA GLU A 153 -1.85 -15.83 -0.56
C GLU A 153 -1.86 -14.32 -0.38
N SER A 154 -1.22 -13.54 -1.26
CA SER A 154 -1.29 -12.07 -1.23
C SER A 154 -2.73 -11.57 -1.35
N HIS A 155 -3.54 -12.14 -2.25
CA HIS A 155 -4.95 -11.78 -2.34
C HIS A 155 -5.75 -12.13 -1.07
N LYS A 156 -5.50 -13.30 -0.47
CA LYS A 156 -6.13 -13.69 0.80
C LYS A 156 -5.75 -12.72 1.91
N TRP A 157 -4.46 -12.41 2.05
CA TRP A 157 -3.96 -11.47 3.04
C TRP A 157 -4.58 -10.08 2.89
N MET A 158 -4.60 -9.52 1.66
CA MET A 158 -5.23 -8.23 1.37
C MET A 158 -6.71 -8.20 1.75
N SER A 159 -7.43 -9.32 1.57
CA SER A 159 -8.84 -9.40 1.97
C SER A 159 -9.07 -9.32 3.49
N ILE A 160 -8.11 -9.80 4.28
CA ILE A 160 -8.18 -9.87 5.75
C ILE A 160 -7.72 -8.56 6.38
N TYR A 161 -6.64 -7.97 5.89
CA TYR A 161 -5.96 -6.86 6.56
C TYR A 161 -6.21 -5.50 5.89
N VAL A 162 -6.55 -5.45 4.60
CA VAL A 162 -6.72 -4.19 3.85
C VAL A 162 -8.19 -3.95 3.47
N TYR A 163 -8.86 -4.95 2.87
CA TYR A 163 -10.23 -4.79 2.36
C TYR A 163 -11.32 -5.04 3.40
N LYS A 164 -10.98 -5.61 4.56
CA LYS A 164 -11.92 -5.86 5.67
C LYS A 164 -12.50 -4.56 6.22
N ASP A 165 -11.69 -3.49 6.24
CA ASP A 165 -12.11 -2.15 6.64
C ASP A 165 -12.96 -1.46 5.57
N TYR A 166 -12.70 -1.68 4.29
CA TYR A 166 -13.47 -1.08 3.20
C TYR A 166 -14.95 -1.48 3.23
N TRP A 167 -15.26 -2.76 3.46
CA TRP A 167 -16.64 -3.25 3.55
C TRP A 167 -17.32 -2.90 4.88
N GLN A 168 -16.59 -2.89 5.99
CA GLN A 168 -17.08 -2.43 7.30
C GLN A 168 -17.42 -0.94 7.29
N GLN A 169 -16.55 -0.10 6.73
CA GLN A 169 -16.76 1.33 6.59
C GLN A 169 -17.93 1.65 5.64
N GLN A 170 -18.04 0.98 4.49
CA GLN A 170 -19.21 1.16 3.59
C GLN A 170 -20.53 0.74 4.25
N LYS A 171 -20.54 -0.36 4.99
CA LYS A 171 -21.74 -0.83 5.71
C LYS A 171 -22.14 0.16 6.80
N THR A 172 -21.16 0.71 7.52
CA THR A 172 -21.36 1.73 8.55
C THR A 172 -21.88 3.03 7.93
N PHE A 173 -21.31 3.48 6.81
CA PHE A 173 -21.73 4.69 6.09
C PHE A 173 -23.15 4.56 5.50
N LYS A 174 -23.48 3.41 4.88
CA LYS A 174 -24.84 3.12 4.39
C LYS A 174 -25.87 3.12 5.53
N ASN A 175 -25.52 2.57 6.69
CA ASN A 175 -26.39 2.55 7.86
C ASN A 175 -26.58 3.96 8.48
N LEU A 176 -25.51 4.77 8.50
CA LEU A 176 -25.55 6.16 8.96
C LEU A 176 -26.43 7.02 8.05
N PHE A 177 -26.23 6.91 6.73
CA PHE A 177 -27.00 7.62 5.71
C PHE A 177 -28.49 7.26 5.78
N LYS A 178 -28.82 5.97 5.93
CA LYS A 178 -30.20 5.51 6.10
C LYS A 178 -30.86 6.09 7.36
N LYS A 179 -30.12 6.21 8.48
CA LYS A 179 -30.58 6.83 9.73
C LYS A 179 -30.81 8.33 9.61
N ILE A 180 -29.93 9.04 8.91
CA ILE A 180 -30.04 10.49 8.69
C ILE A 180 -31.22 10.79 7.76
N TRP A 181 -31.33 10.05 6.66
CA TRP A 181 -32.41 10.20 5.69
C TRP A 181 -33.79 9.93 6.30
N THR A 182 -33.92 8.90 7.15
CA THR A 182 -35.19 8.62 7.87
C THR A 182 -35.53 9.63 8.97
N ARG A 183 -34.58 10.46 9.42
CA ARG A 183 -34.83 11.56 10.36
C ARG A 183 -35.15 12.88 9.67
N LEU A 184 -34.60 13.11 8.49
CA LEU A 184 -34.79 14.36 7.73
C LEU A 184 -36.09 14.37 6.91
N PHE A 185 -36.63 13.20 6.57
CA PHE A 185 -37.83 13.06 5.73
C PHE A 185 -38.99 12.38 6.48
N LYS A 186 -39.13 12.70 7.77
CA LYS A 186 -40.29 12.35 8.61
C LYS A 186 -41.04 13.61 9.02
#